data_AF-A0A948IV98-F1
#
_entry.id   AF-A0A948IV98-F1
#
_cell.length_a   1.000
_cell.length_b   1.000
_cell.length_c   1.000
_cell.angle_alpha   90.00
_cell.angle_beta   90.00
_cell.angle_gamma   90.00
#
_symmetry.space_group_name_H-M   'P 1'
#
loop_
_entity.id
_entity.type
_entity.pdbx_description
1 polymer ?
#
loop_
_entity_poly.entity_id
_entity_poly.type
_entity_poly.pdbx_seq_one_letter_code
_entity_poly.pdbx_strand_id
1 'polypeptide(L)'
;TKGKTSYNSSHTTKAYQELAAYKGEDPTPSDADQFIAKYLLDNNIDTETWCAKFQDEWAKVSDEYQKRAEAIFGVTLPHNVTGFLTINQRCPYKIKENYFYISVPNLSPNRIVLHELWHFYTWYALGENEQDRLGKEKYNDLKESLTILLNVECADLLGEGVVDAGYPQHQELRTQISDFWNKNPDINALWKHFADN
;
A
#
# COMPACT_ATOMS: atom_id res chain seq x y z
N THR A 1 12.57 16.53 8.20
CA THR A 1 13.04 15.18 7.82
C THR A 1 11.93 14.18 7.48
N LYS A 2 10.66 14.38 7.90
CA LYS A 2 9.54 13.51 7.48
C LYS A 2 9.31 13.64 5.97
N GLY A 3 9.36 12.52 5.24
CA GLY A 3 9.14 12.44 3.78
C GLY A 3 10.37 12.08 2.93
N LYS A 4 11.60 12.25 3.46
CA LYS A 4 12.85 11.95 2.72
C LYS A 4 13.09 10.44 2.59
N THR A 5 12.76 9.64 3.59
CA THR A 5 12.99 8.18 3.64
C THR A 5 11.74 7.43 4.08
N SER A 6 11.65 6.13 3.77
CA SER A 6 10.68 5.21 4.36
C SER A 6 11.41 4.07 5.07
N TYR A 7 10.67 3.28 5.84
CA TYR A 7 11.23 2.11 6.50
C TYR A 7 11.81 1.11 5.49
N ASN A 8 11.10 0.88 4.38
CA ASN A 8 11.49 -0.05 3.32
C ASN A 8 12.49 0.53 2.31
N SER A 9 12.86 1.82 2.42
CA SER A 9 13.76 2.49 1.46
C SER A 9 14.37 3.77 2.05
N SER A 10 15.71 3.77 2.18
CA SER A 10 16.48 4.91 2.69
C SER A 10 16.75 6.02 1.65
N HIS A 11 16.38 5.82 0.38
CA HIS A 11 16.62 6.80 -0.68
C HIS A 11 15.56 7.92 -0.71
N THR A 12 15.90 9.09 -1.24
CA THR A 12 14.91 10.15 -1.49
C THR A 12 14.02 9.78 -2.68
N THR A 13 12.75 10.17 -2.61
CA THR A 13 11.82 9.92 -3.72
C THR A 13 12.15 10.83 -4.89
N LYS A 14 11.88 10.37 -6.12
CA LYS A 14 12.09 11.17 -7.34
C LYS A 14 11.36 12.52 -7.26
N ALA A 15 10.11 12.53 -6.77
CA ALA A 15 9.34 13.75 -6.56
C ALA A 15 10.03 14.72 -5.56
N TYR A 16 10.67 14.21 -4.50
CA TYR A 16 11.43 15.05 -3.58
C TYR A 16 12.71 15.60 -4.22
N GLN A 17 13.41 14.79 -5.02
CA GLN A 17 14.61 15.22 -5.75
C GLN A 17 14.26 16.34 -6.75
N GLU A 18 13.14 16.22 -7.45
CA GLU A 18 12.63 17.23 -8.39
C GLU A 18 12.19 18.51 -7.66
N LEU A 19 11.50 18.39 -6.51
CA LEU A 19 11.15 19.53 -5.67
C LEU A 19 12.41 20.27 -5.19
N ALA A 20 13.40 19.54 -4.70
CA ALA A 20 14.65 20.12 -4.24
C ALA A 20 15.44 20.81 -5.37
N ALA A 21 15.40 20.24 -6.59
CA ALA A 21 15.97 20.88 -7.78
C ALA A 21 15.22 22.16 -8.19
N TYR A 22 13.90 22.22 -7.96
CA TYR A 22 13.07 23.38 -8.29
C TYR A 22 13.19 24.52 -7.26
N LYS A 23 13.33 24.21 -5.96
CA LYS A 23 13.17 25.18 -4.85
C LYS A 23 14.30 25.21 -3.83
N GLY A 24 15.32 24.35 -3.96
CA GLY A 24 16.40 24.19 -2.99
C GLY A 24 16.13 23.08 -1.97
N GLU A 25 17.12 22.78 -1.12
CA GLU A 25 17.12 21.57 -0.27
C GLU A 25 16.12 21.58 0.89
N ASP A 26 15.62 22.77 1.26
CA ASP A 26 14.68 23.03 2.36
C ASP A 26 13.40 23.73 1.87
N PRO A 27 12.57 23.04 1.06
CA PRO A 27 11.35 23.63 0.51
C PRO A 27 10.31 23.91 1.61
N THR A 28 9.64 25.06 1.51
CA THR A 28 8.49 25.39 2.36
C THR A 28 7.21 24.68 1.87
N PRO A 29 6.12 24.65 2.67
CA PRO A 29 4.82 24.16 2.16
C PRO A 29 4.34 24.88 0.90
N SER A 30 4.54 26.21 0.82
CA SER A 30 4.18 26.98 -0.38
C SER A 30 5.01 26.59 -1.60
N ASP A 31 6.29 26.23 -1.40
CA ASP A 31 7.14 25.71 -2.47
C ASP A 31 6.65 24.35 -2.97
N ALA A 32 6.18 23.49 -2.06
CA ALA A 32 5.57 22.22 -2.43
C ALA A 32 4.26 22.43 -3.21
N ASP A 33 3.40 23.36 -2.81
CA ASP A 33 2.15 23.67 -3.53
C ASP A 33 2.43 24.13 -4.97
N GLN A 34 3.39 25.05 -5.13
CA GLN A 34 3.81 25.54 -6.45
C GLN A 34 4.41 24.42 -7.31
N PHE A 35 5.23 23.56 -6.70
CA PHE A 35 5.80 22.40 -7.38
C PHE A 35 4.72 21.41 -7.83
N ILE A 36 3.75 21.11 -6.96
CA ILE A 36 2.63 20.22 -7.29
C ILE A 36 1.82 20.80 -8.45
N ALA A 37 1.43 22.08 -8.38
CA ALA A 37 0.69 22.74 -9.46
C ALA A 37 1.45 22.67 -10.80
N LYS A 38 2.77 22.93 -10.77
CA LYS A 38 3.63 22.81 -11.94
C LYS A 38 3.69 21.36 -12.45
N TYR A 39 3.89 20.39 -11.56
CA TYR A 39 3.98 18.97 -11.91
C TYR A 39 2.69 18.48 -12.59
N LEU A 40 1.53 18.84 -12.03
CA LEU A 40 0.23 18.48 -12.60
C LEU A 40 0.06 19.07 -14.00
N LEU A 41 0.40 20.34 -14.19
CA LEU A 41 0.34 21.02 -15.49
C LEU A 41 1.29 20.38 -16.52
N ASP A 42 2.57 20.21 -16.17
CA ASP A 42 3.59 19.68 -17.07
C ASP A 42 3.29 18.24 -17.53
N ASN A 43 2.63 17.46 -16.68
CA ASN A 43 2.27 16.07 -16.95
C ASN A 43 0.82 15.89 -17.41
N ASN A 44 0.08 16.99 -17.65
CA ASN A 44 -1.32 16.99 -18.07
C ASN A 44 -2.22 16.12 -17.15
N ILE A 45 -2.03 16.27 -15.84
CA ILE A 45 -2.77 15.52 -14.80
C ILE A 45 -3.94 16.36 -14.33
N ASP A 46 -5.14 15.96 -14.74
CA ASP A 46 -6.40 16.47 -14.19
C ASP A 46 -6.83 15.59 -13.02
N THR A 47 -6.79 16.14 -11.80
CA THR A 47 -7.03 15.37 -10.59
C THR A 47 -8.46 14.85 -10.49
N GLU A 48 -9.46 15.59 -10.99
CA GLU A 48 -10.86 15.15 -10.97
C GLU A 48 -11.06 13.94 -11.89
N THR A 49 -10.47 13.99 -13.08
CA THR A 49 -10.48 12.91 -14.06
C THR A 49 -9.79 11.66 -13.50
N TRP A 50 -8.64 11.81 -12.84
CA TRP A 50 -7.93 10.70 -12.22
C TRP A 50 -8.69 10.11 -11.01
N CYS A 51 -9.31 10.96 -10.18
CA CYS A 51 -10.18 10.50 -9.10
C CYS A 51 -11.36 9.68 -9.63
N ALA A 52 -12.07 10.18 -10.63
CA ALA A 52 -13.20 9.47 -11.23
C ALA A 52 -12.75 8.12 -11.83
N LYS A 53 -11.64 8.13 -12.59
CA LYS A 53 -11.08 6.90 -13.16
C LYS A 53 -10.73 5.86 -12.09
N PHE A 54 -10.04 6.25 -11.02
CA PHE A 54 -9.66 5.30 -9.97
C PHE A 54 -10.88 4.78 -9.21
N GLN A 55 -11.86 5.64 -8.96
CA GLN A 55 -13.11 5.24 -8.33
C GLN A 55 -13.89 4.24 -9.20
N ASP A 56 -13.95 4.46 -10.52
CA ASP A 56 -14.60 3.56 -11.47
C ASP A 56 -13.89 2.20 -11.56
N GLU A 57 -12.55 2.17 -11.61
CA GLU A 57 -11.80 0.91 -11.59
C GLU A 57 -11.97 0.14 -10.28
N TRP A 58 -11.98 0.86 -9.15
CA TRP A 58 -12.22 0.26 -7.84
C TRP A 58 -13.62 -0.33 -7.72
N ALA A 59 -14.64 0.39 -8.19
CA ALA A 59 -16.03 -0.07 -8.12
C ALA A 59 -16.24 -1.44 -8.79
N LYS A 60 -15.47 -1.76 -9.84
CA LYS A 60 -15.55 -3.06 -10.55
C LYS A 60 -15.09 -4.25 -9.72
N VAL A 61 -14.21 -4.04 -8.73
CA VAL A 61 -13.56 -5.13 -7.98
C VAL A 61 -13.85 -5.09 -6.48
N SER A 62 -14.36 -3.97 -5.97
CA SER A 62 -14.49 -3.68 -4.53
C SER A 62 -15.29 -4.73 -3.75
N ASP A 63 -16.47 -5.12 -4.22
CA ASP A 63 -17.33 -6.08 -3.53
C ASP A 63 -16.66 -7.46 -3.38
N GLU A 64 -16.07 -7.96 -4.46
CA GLU A 64 -15.41 -9.27 -4.46
C GLU A 64 -14.10 -9.23 -3.66
N TYR A 65 -13.34 -8.14 -3.75
CA TYR A 65 -12.15 -7.96 -2.91
C TYR A 65 -12.52 -7.95 -1.43
N GLN A 66 -13.52 -7.15 -1.03
CA GLN A 66 -13.96 -7.05 0.37
C GLN A 66 -14.37 -8.43 0.89
N LYS A 67 -15.20 -9.15 0.14
CA LYS A 67 -15.63 -10.51 0.50
C LYS A 67 -14.45 -11.46 0.72
N ARG A 68 -13.44 -11.46 -0.17
CA ARG A 68 -12.27 -12.32 -0.04
C ARG A 68 -11.39 -11.93 1.14
N ALA A 69 -11.13 -10.64 1.31
CA ALA A 69 -10.35 -10.13 2.43
C ALA A 69 -11.02 -10.44 3.78
N GLU A 70 -12.32 -10.20 3.91
CA GLU A 70 -13.08 -10.53 5.13
C GLU A 70 -13.08 -12.03 5.43
N ALA A 71 -13.19 -12.88 4.39
CA ALA A 71 -13.11 -14.34 4.57
C ALA A 71 -11.73 -14.81 5.04
N ILE A 72 -10.67 -14.21 4.52
CA ILE A 72 -9.28 -14.55 4.87
C ILE A 72 -8.95 -14.06 6.28
N PHE A 73 -9.24 -12.80 6.57
CA PHE A 73 -8.83 -12.14 7.80
C PHE A 73 -9.83 -12.32 8.96
N GLY A 74 -11.06 -12.73 8.67
CA GLY A 74 -12.10 -12.92 9.68
C GLY A 74 -12.59 -11.62 10.34
N VAL A 75 -12.33 -10.46 9.73
CA VAL A 75 -12.74 -9.14 10.23
C VAL A 75 -13.32 -8.29 9.11
N THR A 76 -14.33 -7.49 9.44
CA THR A 76 -14.83 -6.39 8.60
C THR A 76 -14.15 -5.10 9.02
N LEU A 77 -13.76 -4.26 8.05
CA LEU A 77 -13.19 -2.96 8.36
C LEU A 77 -14.26 -2.08 9.06
N PRO A 78 -13.92 -1.40 10.18
CA PRO A 78 -14.92 -0.66 10.95
C PRO A 78 -15.41 0.61 10.25
N HIS A 79 -14.65 1.12 9.28
CA HIS A 79 -14.91 2.37 8.58
C HIS A 79 -14.52 2.27 7.10
N ASN A 80 -15.13 3.12 6.28
CA ASN A 80 -14.69 3.31 4.90
C ASN A 80 -13.29 3.91 4.89
N VAL A 81 -12.43 3.38 4.02
CA VAL A 81 -11.06 3.86 3.82
C VAL A 81 -11.02 4.75 2.58
N THR A 82 -10.43 5.94 2.70
CA THR A 82 -10.34 6.92 1.60
C THR A 82 -8.96 6.88 0.93
N GLY A 83 -8.93 6.79 -0.41
CA GLY A 83 -7.70 6.93 -1.20
C GLY A 83 -7.49 8.37 -1.65
N PHE A 84 -6.36 8.99 -1.29
CA PHE A 84 -5.97 10.34 -1.75
C PHE A 84 -4.92 10.28 -2.86
N LEU A 85 -5.04 11.13 -3.88
CA LEU A 85 -4.01 11.21 -4.92
C LEU A 85 -2.71 11.85 -4.39
N THR A 86 -1.58 11.38 -4.88
CA THR A 86 -0.27 11.97 -4.62
C THR A 86 0.61 11.93 -5.86
N ILE A 87 1.48 12.91 -6.05
CA ILE A 87 2.53 12.87 -7.09
C ILE A 87 3.79 12.15 -6.59
N ASN A 88 3.80 11.73 -5.32
CA ASN A 88 4.91 10.99 -4.73
C ASN A 88 4.78 9.50 -5.07
N GLN A 89 5.89 8.83 -5.33
CA GLN A 89 5.88 7.38 -5.61
C GLN A 89 5.65 6.55 -4.34
N ARG A 90 5.90 7.13 -3.17
CA ARG A 90 5.55 6.51 -1.89
C ARG A 90 4.08 6.79 -1.59
N CYS A 91 3.36 5.72 -1.29
CA CYS A 91 1.95 5.71 -0.96
C CYS A 91 1.80 5.47 0.56
N PRO A 92 1.98 6.50 1.42
CA PRO A 92 1.79 6.28 2.85
C PRO A 92 0.32 6.01 3.16
N TYR A 93 0.08 5.40 4.31
CA TYR A 93 -1.26 5.21 4.85
C TYR A 93 -1.31 5.57 6.32
N LYS A 94 -2.55 5.72 6.79
CA LYS A 94 -2.92 6.13 8.13
C LYS A 94 -4.12 5.32 8.57
N ILE A 95 -3.84 4.26 9.33
CA ILE A 95 -4.88 3.31 9.76
C ILE A 95 -5.93 4.00 10.64
N LYS A 96 -5.51 4.76 11.66
CA LYS A 96 -6.43 5.42 12.59
C LYS A 96 -7.33 6.47 11.92
N GLU A 97 -6.80 7.13 10.90
CA GLU A 97 -7.49 8.16 10.14
C GLU A 97 -8.21 7.60 8.87
N ASN A 98 -8.17 6.29 8.66
CA ASN A 98 -8.85 5.58 7.57
C ASN A 98 -8.51 6.11 6.16
N TYR A 99 -7.22 6.31 5.87
CA TYR A 99 -6.82 6.70 4.52
C TYR A 99 -5.46 6.17 4.07
N PHE A 100 -5.27 6.12 2.76
CA PHE A 100 -3.98 5.88 2.11
C PHE A 100 -3.81 6.80 0.90
N TYR A 101 -2.60 6.89 0.38
CA TYR A 101 -2.31 7.64 -0.84
C TYR A 101 -2.15 6.72 -2.04
N ILE A 102 -2.47 7.22 -3.23
CA ILE A 102 -2.29 6.54 -4.51
C ILE A 102 -1.52 7.46 -5.42
N SER A 103 -0.40 6.98 -5.95
CA SER A 103 0.44 7.76 -6.86
C SER A 103 -0.28 8.03 -8.19
N VAL A 104 -0.10 9.24 -8.74
CA VAL A 104 -0.55 9.61 -10.09
C VAL A 104 0.61 10.19 -10.92
N PRO A 105 0.64 9.93 -12.24
CA PRO A 105 -0.27 9.04 -12.97
C PRO A 105 0.07 7.55 -12.71
N ASN A 106 -0.93 6.67 -12.74
CA ASN A 106 -0.72 5.23 -12.56
C ASN A 106 -1.63 4.40 -13.45
N LEU A 107 -1.07 3.37 -14.09
CA LEU A 107 -1.81 2.50 -15.02
C LEU A 107 -2.48 1.31 -14.33
N SER A 108 -2.10 0.99 -13.09
CA SER A 108 -2.61 -0.15 -12.33
C SER A 108 -3.04 0.29 -10.92
N PRO A 109 -4.07 1.16 -10.79
CA PRO A 109 -4.53 1.66 -9.50
C PRO A 109 -4.98 0.53 -8.57
N ASN A 110 -5.64 -0.50 -9.11
CA ASN A 110 -6.12 -1.64 -8.34
C ASN A 110 -5.01 -2.32 -7.55
N ARG A 111 -3.82 -2.52 -8.15
CA ARG A 111 -2.67 -3.09 -7.43
C ARG A 111 -2.34 -2.30 -6.16
N ILE A 112 -2.33 -0.97 -6.24
CA ILE A 112 -2.03 -0.12 -5.08
C ILE A 112 -3.19 -0.18 -4.08
N VAL A 113 -4.44 0.00 -4.54
CA VAL A 113 -5.62 -0.01 -3.66
C VAL A 113 -5.72 -1.33 -2.88
N LEU A 114 -5.60 -2.46 -3.57
CA LEU A 114 -5.64 -3.78 -2.97
C LEU A 114 -4.48 -4.00 -2.00
N HIS A 115 -3.27 -3.54 -2.34
CA HIS A 115 -2.10 -3.59 -1.46
C HIS A 115 -2.32 -2.79 -0.17
N GLU A 116 -2.72 -1.53 -0.29
CA GLU A 116 -2.88 -0.66 0.87
C GLU A 116 -4.04 -1.11 1.75
N LEU A 117 -5.18 -1.51 1.18
CA LEU A 117 -6.30 -2.08 1.95
C LEU A 117 -5.92 -3.38 2.66
N TRP A 118 -5.02 -4.20 2.09
CA TRP A 118 -4.52 -5.41 2.76
C TRP A 118 -3.82 -5.08 4.07
N HIS A 119 -3.13 -3.94 4.15
CA HIS A 119 -2.54 -3.46 5.41
C HIS A 119 -3.59 -3.08 6.45
N PHE A 120 -4.75 -2.56 6.04
CA PHE A 120 -5.86 -2.30 6.95
C PHE A 120 -6.42 -3.61 7.52
N TYR A 121 -6.71 -4.59 6.66
CA TYR A 121 -7.17 -5.90 7.14
C TYR A 121 -6.15 -6.57 8.06
N THR A 122 -4.87 -6.55 7.69
CA THR A 122 -3.79 -7.06 8.53
C THR A 122 -3.76 -6.37 9.89
N TRP A 123 -3.89 -5.04 9.92
CA TRP A 123 -3.90 -4.30 11.17
C TRP A 123 -5.07 -4.68 12.09
N TYR A 124 -6.29 -4.72 11.55
CA TYR A 124 -7.49 -4.99 12.35
C TYR A 124 -7.63 -6.45 12.77
N ALA A 125 -7.14 -7.40 11.97
CA ALA A 125 -7.16 -8.82 12.33
C ALA A 125 -6.00 -9.22 13.24
N LEU A 126 -4.81 -8.66 13.00
CA LEU A 126 -3.55 -9.18 13.57
C LEU A 126 -2.71 -8.09 14.24
N GLY A 127 -2.82 -6.82 13.86
CA GLY A 127 -1.80 -5.82 14.16
C GLY A 127 -1.87 -5.08 15.50
N GLU A 128 -3.06 -4.90 16.09
CA GLU A 128 -3.26 -3.94 17.20
C GLU A 128 -2.31 -4.14 18.39
N ASN A 129 -1.97 -5.38 18.73
CA ASN A 129 -1.05 -5.72 19.82
C ASN A 129 0.29 -6.33 19.36
N GLU A 130 0.41 -6.67 18.07
CA GLU A 130 1.55 -7.43 17.56
C GLU A 130 2.76 -6.55 17.25
N GLN A 131 2.56 -5.28 16.87
CA GLN A 131 3.68 -4.39 16.57
C GLN A 131 4.59 -4.17 17.79
N ASP A 132 4.00 -4.03 18.99
CA ASP A 132 4.75 -3.85 20.22
C ASP A 132 5.43 -5.15 20.67
N ARG A 133 4.78 -6.31 20.41
CA ARG A 133 5.32 -7.64 20.72
C ARG A 133 6.50 -8.03 19.84
N LEU A 134 6.36 -7.85 18.53
CA LEU A 134 7.34 -8.27 17.52
C LEU A 134 8.46 -7.25 17.31
N GLY A 135 8.21 -6.00 17.72
CA GLY A 135 9.00 -4.86 17.32
C GLY A 135 8.61 -4.39 15.90
N LYS A 136 8.86 -3.10 15.66
CA LYS A 136 8.44 -2.41 14.44
C LYS A 136 9.00 -3.02 13.16
N GLU A 137 10.24 -3.50 13.20
CA GLU A 137 10.95 -4.10 12.05
C GLU A 137 10.27 -5.38 11.59
N LYS A 138 10.24 -6.39 12.46
CA LYS A 138 9.64 -7.68 12.18
C LYS A 138 8.16 -7.57 11.81
N TYR A 139 7.40 -6.74 12.53
CA TYR A 139 6.00 -6.49 12.20
C TYR A 139 5.85 -5.92 10.78
N ASN A 140 6.68 -4.94 10.43
CA ASN A 140 6.62 -4.33 9.10
C ASN A 140 7.01 -5.33 8.01
N ASP A 141 8.08 -6.09 8.17
CA ASP A 141 8.53 -7.07 7.18
C ASP A 141 7.47 -8.15 6.95
N LEU A 142 6.84 -8.63 8.02
CA LEU A 142 5.75 -9.62 7.94
C LEU A 142 4.53 -9.03 7.23
N LYS A 143 4.08 -7.85 7.65
CA LYS A 143 2.94 -7.13 7.07
C LYS A 143 3.14 -6.84 5.57
N GLU A 144 4.33 -6.38 5.17
CA GLU A 144 4.67 -6.13 3.76
C GLU A 144 4.86 -7.41 2.94
N SER A 145 5.30 -8.51 3.58
CA SER A 145 5.42 -9.80 2.90
C SER A 145 4.07 -10.48 2.72
N LEU A 146 3.14 -10.28 3.66
CA LEU A 146 1.80 -10.88 3.63
C LEU A 146 0.98 -10.45 2.40
N THR A 147 1.31 -9.33 1.76
CA THR A 147 0.65 -8.89 0.52
C THR A 147 0.89 -9.84 -0.66
N ILE A 148 1.81 -10.82 -0.55
CA ILE A 148 1.95 -11.89 -1.56
C ILE A 148 0.65 -12.67 -1.77
N LEU A 149 -0.20 -12.76 -0.74
CA LEU A 149 -1.49 -13.42 -0.83
C LEU A 149 -2.44 -12.73 -1.83
N LEU A 150 -2.22 -11.46 -2.17
CA LEU A 150 -2.96 -10.81 -3.26
C LEU A 150 -2.74 -11.51 -4.61
N ASN A 151 -1.54 -12.03 -4.85
CA ASN A 151 -1.22 -12.76 -6.07
C ASN A 151 -1.81 -14.17 -6.10
N VAL A 152 -2.30 -14.67 -4.96
CA VAL A 152 -2.90 -16.00 -4.83
C VAL A 152 -4.42 -15.86 -4.82
N GLU A 153 -4.93 -15.02 -3.93
CA GLU A 153 -6.35 -14.92 -3.60
C GLU A 153 -7.07 -13.82 -4.38
N CYS A 154 -6.36 -12.85 -4.95
CA CYS A 154 -6.94 -11.67 -5.61
C CYS A 154 -6.32 -11.38 -6.99
N ALA A 155 -5.66 -12.36 -7.60
CA ALA A 155 -4.88 -12.15 -8.83
C ALA A 155 -5.74 -11.61 -9.99
N ASP A 156 -6.96 -12.11 -10.13
CA ASP A 156 -7.96 -11.67 -11.11
C ASP A 156 -8.43 -10.22 -10.87
N LEU A 157 -8.30 -9.70 -9.65
CA LEU A 157 -8.72 -8.34 -9.29
C LEU A 157 -7.62 -7.28 -9.50
N LEU A 158 -6.35 -7.71 -9.60
CA LEU A 158 -5.20 -6.82 -9.83
C LEU A 158 -5.16 -6.26 -11.26
N GLY A 159 -5.76 -6.97 -12.22
CA GLY A 159 -5.70 -6.71 -13.65
C GLY A 159 -4.78 -7.68 -14.39
N GLU A 160 -4.99 -7.81 -15.71
CA GLU A 160 -4.28 -8.77 -16.54
C GLU A 160 -2.76 -8.52 -16.52
N GLY A 161 -1.99 -9.55 -16.17
CA GLY A 161 -0.52 -9.50 -16.10
C GLY A 161 0.05 -8.67 -14.94
N VAL A 162 -0.80 -8.15 -14.05
CA VAL A 162 -0.39 -7.33 -12.90
C VAL A 162 -0.15 -8.23 -11.68
N VAL A 163 0.98 -8.02 -11.00
CA VAL A 163 1.33 -8.71 -9.75
C VAL A 163 1.80 -7.73 -8.69
N ASP A 164 1.50 -8.01 -7.43
CA ASP A 164 2.14 -7.38 -6.29
C ASP A 164 3.52 -8.02 -6.07
N ALA A 165 4.57 -7.38 -6.58
CA ALA A 165 5.93 -7.90 -6.47
C ALA A 165 6.52 -7.74 -5.06
N GLY A 166 6.05 -6.76 -4.27
CA GLY A 166 6.67 -6.40 -3.00
C GLY A 166 8.10 -5.84 -3.16
N TYR A 167 8.79 -5.69 -2.04
CA TYR A 167 10.19 -5.24 -2.02
C TYR A 167 11.19 -6.40 -2.16
N PRO A 168 12.38 -6.18 -2.74
CA PRO A 168 13.41 -7.22 -2.87
C PRO A 168 13.80 -7.89 -1.56
N GLN A 169 13.91 -7.13 -0.47
CA GLN A 169 14.28 -7.67 0.85
C GLN A 169 13.21 -8.60 1.46
N HIS A 170 11.97 -8.57 0.95
CA HIS A 170 10.87 -9.39 1.46
C HIS A 170 10.66 -10.69 0.66
N GLN A 171 11.39 -10.92 -0.44
CA GLN A 171 11.09 -12.02 -1.37
C GLN A 171 11.21 -13.42 -0.76
N GLU A 172 12.20 -13.63 0.12
CA GLU A 172 12.37 -14.90 0.82
C GLU A 172 11.16 -15.19 1.72
N LEU A 173 10.77 -14.22 2.55
CA LEU A 173 9.61 -14.34 3.43
C LEU A 173 8.30 -14.49 2.66
N ARG A 174 8.12 -13.76 1.54
CA ARG A 174 6.96 -13.92 0.64
C ARG A 174 6.85 -15.33 0.08
N THR A 175 7.98 -15.94 -0.31
CA THR A 175 8.01 -17.32 -0.80
C THR A 175 7.57 -18.29 0.29
N GLN A 176 8.11 -18.14 1.50
CA GLN A 176 7.75 -18.96 2.65
C GLN A 176 6.26 -18.81 3.03
N ILE A 177 5.73 -17.59 3.03
CA ILE A 177 4.31 -17.30 3.29
C ILE A 177 3.43 -17.99 2.25
N SER A 178 3.75 -17.86 0.96
CA SER A 178 2.99 -18.51 -0.11
C SER A 178 3.01 -20.04 0.02
N ASP A 179 4.16 -20.64 0.33
CA ASP A 179 4.30 -22.09 0.51
C ASP A 179 3.54 -22.60 1.74
N PHE A 180 3.51 -21.83 2.83
CA PHE A 180 2.74 -22.16 4.02
C PHE A 180 1.23 -22.08 3.71
N TRP A 181 0.80 -20.98 3.10
CA TRP A 181 -0.60 -20.73 2.77
C TRP A 181 -1.18 -21.82 1.86
N ASN A 182 -0.45 -22.21 0.81
CA ASN A 182 -0.88 -23.24 -0.14
C ASN A 182 -1.09 -24.62 0.52
N LYS A 183 -0.48 -24.89 1.68
CA LYS A 183 -0.65 -26.14 2.42
C LYS A 183 -1.81 -26.07 3.41
N ASN A 184 -2.01 -24.91 4.04
CA ASN A 184 -3.05 -24.68 5.03
C ASN A 184 -3.46 -23.20 5.03
N PRO A 185 -4.53 -22.82 4.30
CA PRO A 185 -4.97 -21.43 4.19
C PRO A 185 -5.73 -21.00 5.45
N ASP A 186 -4.95 -20.69 6.50
CA ASP A 186 -5.43 -20.15 7.77
C ASP A 186 -4.52 -18.98 8.17
N ILE A 187 -5.10 -17.78 8.21
CA ILE A 187 -4.34 -16.54 8.45
C ILE A 187 -3.76 -16.48 9.86
N ASN A 188 -4.46 -17.02 10.84
CA ASN A 188 -4.04 -17.00 12.23
C ASN A 188 -2.89 -17.98 12.45
N ALA A 189 -2.99 -19.17 11.85
CA ALA A 189 -1.93 -20.16 11.87
C ALA A 189 -0.68 -19.64 11.14
N LEU A 190 -0.85 -19.01 9.98
CA LEU A 190 0.23 -18.40 9.21
C LEU A 190 0.90 -17.29 10.02
N TRP A 191 0.13 -16.32 10.51
CA TRP A 191 0.67 -15.19 11.26
C TRP A 191 1.44 -15.70 12.48
N LYS A 192 0.84 -16.60 13.27
CA LYS A 192 1.50 -17.20 14.43
C LYS A 192 2.82 -17.89 14.06
N HIS A 193 2.84 -18.65 12.97
CA HIS A 193 4.06 -19.33 12.52
C HIS A 193 5.22 -18.37 12.24
N PHE A 194 4.97 -17.26 11.53
CA PHE A 194 6.03 -16.31 11.17
C PHE A 194 6.28 -15.22 12.22
N ALA A 195 5.31 -14.95 13.08
CA ALA A 195 5.44 -13.99 14.17
C ALA A 195 6.26 -14.59 15.33
N ASP A 196 6.12 -15.89 15.61
CA ASP A 196 6.75 -16.53 16.76
C ASP A 196 8.12 -17.19 16.46
N ASN A 197 8.44 -17.44 15.19
CA ASN A 197 9.76 -17.90 14.74
C ASN A 197 10.61 -16.76 14.18
#